data_AF-A0A4R9VD99-F1
#
_entry.id   AF-A0A4R9VD99-F1
#
_cell.length_a   1.000
_cell.length_b   1.000
_cell.length_c   1.000
_cell.angle_alpha   90.00
_cell.angle_beta   90.00
_cell.angle_gamma   90.00
#
_symmetry.space_group_name_H-M   'P 1'
#
loop_
_entity.id
_entity.type
_entity.pdbx_description
1 polymer ?
#
loop_
_entity_poly.entity_id
_entity_poly.type
_entity_poly.pdbx_seq_one_letter_code
_entity_poly.pdbx_strand_id
1 'polypeptide(L)'
;RGRAFAMPLTSPAYPPGPYRFSNREYLIITYRTDPQKLRDLVPEPLQVCEPLVKFEFIRMPDSTGFGDYTESGQVIPVSFCGRMGSYTHCMFLDDHP
;
A
#
# COMPACT_ATOMS: atom_id res chain seq x y z
N ARG A 1 -22.41 -21.87 -2.55
CA ARG A 1 -21.83 -20.50 -2.64
C ARG A 1 -21.02 -20.09 -1.40
N GLY A 2 -21.15 -20.73 -0.22
CA GLY A 2 -20.44 -20.29 1.01
C GLY A 2 -18.93 -20.56 1.11
N ARG A 3 -18.27 -21.15 0.10
CA ARG A 3 -16.82 -21.49 0.12
C ARG A 3 -15.98 -20.61 -0.82
N ALA A 4 -16.61 -19.83 -1.70
CA ALA A 4 -15.89 -19.02 -2.68
C ALA A 4 -15.36 -17.73 -2.02
N PHE A 5 -14.03 -17.58 -1.98
CA PHE A 5 -13.34 -16.39 -1.45
C PHE A 5 -12.27 -15.91 -2.43
N ALA A 6 -11.18 -16.67 -2.57
CA ALA A 6 -10.13 -16.45 -3.56
C ALA A 6 -9.90 -17.72 -4.38
N MET A 7 -9.34 -17.57 -5.58
CA MET A 7 -8.97 -18.68 -6.44
C MET A 7 -7.60 -19.24 -6.04
N PRO A 8 -7.32 -20.53 -6.32
CA PRO A 8 -8.28 -21.59 -6.70
C PRO A 8 -9.29 -21.92 -5.58
N LEU A 9 -10.51 -22.34 -5.95
CA LEU A 9 -11.63 -22.55 -5.00
C LEU A 9 -11.31 -23.47 -3.82
N THR A 10 -10.49 -24.51 -4.04
CA THR A 10 -10.19 -25.53 -3.03
C THR A 10 -8.87 -25.32 -2.30
N SER A 11 -8.04 -24.38 -2.75
CA SER A 11 -6.76 -23.99 -2.14
C SER A 11 -6.51 -22.52 -2.48
N PRO A 12 -7.21 -21.58 -1.83
CA PRO A 12 -7.15 -20.16 -2.18
C PRO A 12 -5.73 -19.60 -2.10
N ALA A 13 -5.37 -18.68 -3.00
CA ALA A 13 -4.03 -18.07 -3.04
C ALA A 13 -3.65 -17.34 -1.73
N TYR A 14 -4.65 -16.78 -1.04
CA TYR A 14 -4.50 -16.16 0.28
C TYR A 14 -5.73 -16.47 1.15
N PRO A 15 -5.59 -16.59 2.48
CA PRO A 15 -6.70 -16.87 3.40
C PRO A 15 -7.53 -15.61 3.70
N PRO A 16 -8.75 -15.73 4.25
CA PRO A 16 -9.50 -14.59 4.75
C PRO A 16 -8.89 -14.02 6.04
N GLY A 17 -9.02 -12.71 6.24
CA GLY A 17 -8.54 -12.01 7.44
C GLY A 17 -9.37 -12.25 8.72
N PRO A 18 -9.10 -11.50 9.80
CA PRO A 18 -8.31 -10.26 9.82
C PRO A 18 -6.80 -10.51 9.65
N TYR A 19 -6.17 -9.70 8.81
CA TYR A 19 -4.72 -9.71 8.61
C TYR A 19 -4.05 -8.87 9.70
N ARG A 20 -3.40 -9.55 10.65
CA ARG A 20 -2.65 -8.90 11.72
C ARG A 20 -1.18 -8.84 11.35
N PHE A 21 -0.59 -7.67 11.54
CA PHE A 21 0.84 -7.41 11.33
C PHE A 21 1.48 -7.14 12.70
N SER A 22 2.38 -8.01 13.14
CA SER A 22 3.16 -7.84 14.38
C SER A 22 4.57 -7.38 14.03
N ASN A 23 5.13 -6.49 14.83
CA ASN A 23 6.49 -5.94 14.63
C ASN A 23 6.72 -5.40 13.21
N ARG A 24 5.71 -4.72 12.64
CA ARG A 24 5.84 -4.06 11.34
C ARG A 24 6.70 -2.81 11.49
N GLU A 25 7.86 -2.81 10.86
CA GLU A 25 8.86 -1.74 10.95
C GLU A 25 8.79 -0.85 9.72
N TYR A 26 8.90 0.46 9.91
CA TYR A 26 8.80 1.45 8.83
C TYR A 26 10.05 2.32 8.78
N LEU A 27 10.58 2.50 7.58
CA LEU A 27 11.49 3.59 7.24
C LEU A 27 10.85 4.42 6.12
N ILE A 28 10.51 5.68 6.41
CA ILE A 28 9.84 6.56 5.46
C ILE A 28 10.72 7.79 5.20
N ILE A 29 11.11 7.97 3.94
CA ILE A 29 11.84 9.15 3.47
C ILE A 29 10.85 10.04 2.73
N THR A 30 10.54 11.19 3.32
CA THR A 30 9.69 12.19 2.67
C THR A 30 10.57 13.15 1.88
N TYR A 31 10.33 13.28 0.57
CA TYR A 31 11.06 14.20 -0.29
C TYR A 31 10.13 15.02 -1.17
N ARG A 32 10.60 16.19 -1.59
CA ARG A 32 9.88 17.07 -2.51
C ARG A 32 10.17 16.66 -3.95
N THR A 33 9.15 16.69 -4.80
CA THR A 33 9.26 16.38 -6.23
C THR A 33 8.53 17.42 -7.08
N ASP A 34 8.47 17.18 -8.39
CA ASP A 34 7.77 18.02 -9.36
C ASP A 34 6.24 17.96 -9.15
N PRO A 35 5.58 19.09 -8.84
CA PRO A 35 4.13 19.13 -8.64
C PRO A 35 3.33 18.72 -9.88
N GLN A 36 3.84 18.97 -11.08
CA GLN A 36 3.12 18.61 -12.30
C GLN A 36 3.10 17.10 -12.49
N LYS A 37 4.24 16.43 -12.28
CA LYS A 37 4.32 14.97 -12.36
C LYS A 37 3.39 14.29 -11.37
N LEU A 38 3.24 14.83 -10.15
CA LEU A 38 2.29 14.27 -9.19
C LEU A 38 0.84 14.42 -9.66
N ARG A 39 0.48 15.56 -10.25
CA ARG A 39 -0.87 15.76 -10.80
C ARG A 39 -1.16 14.83 -11.97
N ASP A 40 -0.17 14.53 -12.80
CA ASP A 40 -0.33 13.61 -13.92
C ASP A 40 -0.48 12.14 -13.47
N LEU A 41 0.07 11.77 -12.30
CA LEU A 41 0.05 10.40 -11.76
C LEU A 41 -1.11 10.12 -10.79
N VAL A 42 -1.61 11.15 -10.11
CA VAL A 42 -2.70 11.03 -9.14
C VAL A 42 -4.04 11.15 -9.87
N PRO A 43 -4.91 10.14 -9.82
CA PRO A 43 -6.17 10.15 -10.55
C PRO A 43 -7.20 11.10 -9.91
N GLU A 44 -7.98 11.80 -10.74
CA GLU A 44 -9.19 12.47 -10.28
C GLU A 44 -10.15 11.45 -9.66
N PRO A 45 -10.91 11.80 -8.60
CA PRO A 45 -11.10 13.13 -8.00
C PRO A 45 -10.12 13.47 -6.85
N LEU A 46 -8.99 12.77 -6.71
CA LEU A 46 -8.01 13.06 -5.67
C LEU A 46 -7.26 14.36 -5.98
N GLN A 47 -7.00 15.16 -4.94
CA GLN A 47 -6.26 16.42 -5.06
C GLN A 47 -4.89 16.31 -4.38
N VAL A 48 -3.83 16.65 -5.11
CA VAL A 48 -2.46 16.72 -4.55
C VAL A 48 -2.36 17.95 -3.64
N CYS A 49 -2.15 17.73 -2.34
CA CYS A 49 -2.08 18.81 -1.36
C CYS A 49 -0.71 19.49 -1.35
N GLU A 50 0.36 18.70 -1.39
CA GLU A 50 1.73 19.16 -1.35
C GLU A 50 2.57 18.36 -2.36
N PRO A 51 3.62 18.96 -2.95
CA PRO A 51 4.50 18.27 -3.90
C PRO A 51 5.49 17.33 -3.21
N LEU A 52 4.98 16.45 -2.35
CA LEU A 52 5.76 15.52 -1.54
C LEU A 52 5.48 14.08 -1.96
N VAL A 53 6.50 13.23 -1.85
CA VAL A 53 6.39 11.78 -1.94
C VAL A 53 6.97 11.19 -0.68
N LYS A 54 6.28 10.21 -0.10
CA LYS A 54 6.77 9.36 0.98
C LYS A 54 7.26 8.07 0.34
N PHE A 55 8.58 7.92 0.27
CA PHE A 55 9.19 6.65 -0.13
C PHE A 55 9.29 5.77 1.10
N GLU A 56 8.75 4.56 1.05
CA GLU A 56 8.70 3.65 2.18
C GLU A 56 9.50 2.38 1.96
N PHE A 57 10.09 1.90 3.05
CA PHE A 57 10.60 0.55 3.21
C PHE A 57 9.94 -0.03 4.45
N ILE A 58 9.31 -1.18 4.32
CA ILE A 58 8.53 -1.78 5.37
C ILE A 58 8.92 -3.25 5.55
N ARG A 59 9.35 -3.59 6.76
CA ARG A 59 9.60 -4.99 7.14
C ARG A 59 8.37 -5.54 7.85
N MET A 60 7.84 -6.67 7.36
CA MET A 60 6.65 -7.32 7.88
C MET A 60 6.98 -8.76 8.29
N PRO A 61 7.67 -8.98 9.42
CA PRO A 61 8.23 -10.28 9.78
C PRO A 61 7.20 -11.28 10.33
N ASP A 62 6.01 -10.80 10.75
CA ASP A 62 4.94 -11.65 11.27
C ASP A 62 3.58 -11.10 10.80
N SER A 63 3.12 -11.61 9.67
CA SER A 63 1.86 -11.22 9.03
C SER A 63 0.92 -12.42 8.94
N THR A 64 -0.19 -12.39 9.68
CA THR A 64 -1.17 -13.49 9.68
C THR A 64 -1.71 -13.72 8.26
N GLY A 65 -1.50 -14.92 7.73
CA GLY A 65 -1.98 -15.33 6.40
C GLY A 65 -1.01 -15.06 5.25
N PHE A 66 -0.08 -14.10 5.42
CA PHE A 66 0.91 -13.69 4.41
C PHE A 66 2.34 -14.09 4.78
N GLY A 67 2.62 -14.45 6.03
CA GLY A 67 3.95 -14.88 6.45
C GLY A 67 4.89 -13.70 6.74
N ASP A 68 6.12 -13.80 6.23
CA ASP A 68 7.24 -12.92 6.53
C ASP A 68 7.78 -12.33 5.23
N TYR A 69 7.67 -11.01 5.06
CA TYR A 69 8.05 -10.34 3.81
C TYR A 69 8.55 -8.90 3.99
N THR A 70 9.03 -8.31 2.91
CA THR A 70 9.49 -6.92 2.85
C THR A 70 8.81 -6.18 1.70
N GLU A 71 8.47 -4.92 1.93
CA GLU A 71 7.83 -4.05 0.95
C GLU A 71 8.61 -2.75 0.78
N SER A 72 8.58 -2.20 -0.43
CA SER A 72 9.01 -0.83 -0.68
C SER A 72 8.15 -0.16 -1.75
N GLY A 73 7.84 1.12 -1.56
CA GLY A 73 6.85 1.80 -2.37
C GLY A 73 6.89 3.32 -2.29
N GLN A 74 5.99 3.95 -3.05
CA GLN A 74 5.78 5.39 -3.05
C GLN A 74 4.35 5.72 -2.66
N VAL A 75 4.21 6.65 -1.72
CA VAL A 75 2.92 7.13 -1.22
C VAL A 75 2.85 8.65 -1.34
N ILE A 76 1.78 9.16 -1.95
CA ILE A 76 1.57 10.58 -2.23
C ILE A 76 0.48 11.12 -1.29
N PRO A 77 0.71 12.20 -0.53
CA PRO A 77 -0.33 12.84 0.27
C PRO A 77 -1.37 13.52 -0.62
N VAL A 78 -2.64 13.19 -0.40
CA VAL A 78 -3.76 13.69 -1.20
C VAL A 78 -4.92 14.10 -0.30
N SER A 79 -5.91 14.78 -0.88
CA SER A 79 -7.22 14.95 -0.26
C SER A 79 -8.34 14.47 -1.18
N PHE A 80 -9.41 13.98 -0.58
CA PHE A 80 -10.64 13.59 -1.26
C PHE A 80 -11.84 14.18 -0.51
N CYS A 81 -12.65 14.99 -1.19
CA CYS A 81 -13.79 15.70 -0.58
C CYS A 81 -13.43 16.45 0.72
N GLY A 82 -12.26 17.11 0.74
CA GLY A 82 -11.75 17.85 1.89
C GLY A 82 -11.15 16.99 3.01
N ARG A 83 -11.16 15.66 2.89
CA ARG A 83 -10.52 14.74 3.84
C ARG A 83 -9.10 14.40 3.39
N MET A 84 -8.13 14.62 4.27
CA MET A 84 -6.73 14.25 4.04
C MET A 84 -6.52 12.73 4.06
N GLY A 85 -5.65 12.24 3.19
CA GLY A 85 -5.30 10.84 3.07
C GLY A 85 -4.00 10.62 2.27
N SER A 86 -3.81 9.39 1.83
CA SER A 86 -2.62 8.96 1.10
C SER A 86 -3.03 8.11 -0.11
N TYR A 87 -2.42 8.39 -1.25
CA TYR A 87 -2.52 7.60 -2.47
C TYR A 87 -1.25 6.76 -2.64
N THR A 88 -1.38 5.44 -2.56
CA THR A 88 -0.27 4.53 -2.84
C THR A 88 -0.06 4.47 -4.35
N HIS A 89 1.07 4.99 -4.82
CA HIS A 89 1.39 5.07 -6.24
C HIS A 89 1.93 3.74 -6.78
N CYS A 90 2.87 3.13 -6.07
CA CYS A 90 3.43 1.83 -6.38
C CYS A 90 3.92 1.13 -5.11
N MET A 91 3.89 -0.20 -5.12
CA MET A 91 4.44 -1.07 -4.08
C MET A 91 5.15 -2.24 -4.76
N PHE A 92 6.28 -2.64 -4.20
CA PHE A 92 7.06 -3.79 -4.62
C PHE A 92 7.24 -4.70 -3.41
N LEU A 93 6.87 -5.96 -3.55
CA LEU A 93 6.93 -6.98 -2.51
C LEU A 93 7.76 -8.16 -3.00
N ASP A 94 8.38 -8.88 -2.07
CA ASP A 94 9.12 -10.11 -2.33
C ASP A 94 8.31 -11.40 -2.09
N ASP A 95 7.03 -11.26 -1.74
CA ASP A 95 6.14 -12.39 -1.47
C ASP A 95 4.80 -12.29 -2.21
N HIS A 96 4.25 -13.45 -2.58
CA HIS A 96 3.02 -13.61 -3.35
C HIS A 96 1.79 -14.12 -2.56
N PRO A 97 1.94 -15.03 -1.57
CA PRO A 97 0.86 -15.58 -0.73
C PRO A 97 0.22 -14.57 0.23
#